data_AF-A0A2G4JCT6-F1
#
_entry.id   AF-A0A2G4JCT6-F1
#
_cell.length_a   1.000
_cell.length_b   1.000
_cell.length_c   1.000
_cell.angle_alpha   90.00
_cell.angle_beta   90.00
_cell.angle_gamma   90.00
#
_symmetry.space_group_name_H-M   'P 1'
#
loop_
_entity.id
_entity.type
_entity.pdbx_description
1 polymer ?
#
loop_
_entity_poly.entity_id
_entity_poly.type
_entity_poly.pdbx_seq_one_letter_code
_entity_poly.pdbx_strand_id
1 'polypeptide(L)' 'MKTVSTKLDKQTYEQFQKICNNDSQCMSESIRELIKMDIDAYDEGLEMEKELTESTGNPSRPEAKVVRIS' A
#
# COMPACT_ATOMS: atom_id res chain seq x y z
N MET A 1 -12.89 -16.80 -12.23
CA MET A 1 -12.20 -15.57 -11.75
C MET A 1 -11.30 -15.96 -10.59
N LYS A 2 -10.02 -15.58 -10.60
CA LYS A 2 -9.12 -15.81 -9.44
C LYS A 2 -9.12 -14.55 -8.58
N THR A 3 -9.24 -14.71 -7.27
CA THR A 3 -9.14 -13.61 -6.30
C THR A 3 -7.76 -13.65 -5.66
N VAL A 4 -7.11 -12.50 -5.58
CA VAL A 4 -5.85 -12.32 -4.88
C VAL A 4 -6.06 -11.30 -3.77
N SER A 5 -5.36 -11.49 -2.65
CA SER A 5 -5.39 -10.55 -1.53
C SER A 5 -4.04 -9.87 -1.42
N THR A 6 -4.06 -8.55 -1.31
CA THR A 6 -2.88 -7.72 -1.10
C THR A 6 -3.09 -6.88 0.15
N LYS A 7 -1.99 -6.43 0.76
CA LYS A 7 -2.04 -5.52 1.91
C LYS A 7 -1.56 -4.15 1.45
N LEU A 8 -2.36 -3.15 1.74
CA LEU A 8 -1.96 -1.75 1.73
C LEU A 8 -1.77 -1.33 3.18
N ASP A 9 -0.74 -0.54 3.45
CA ASP A 9 -0.66 0.15 4.73
C ASP A 9 -1.81 1.17 4.84
N LYS A 10 -2.08 1.59 6.07
CA LYS A 10 -3.23 2.44 6.36
C LYS A 10 -3.17 3.78 5.62
N GLN A 11 -2.00 4.40 5.53
CA GLN A 11 -1.86 5.71 4.90
C GLN A 11 -2.10 5.61 3.40
N THR A 12 -1.50 4.62 2.74
CA THR A 12 -1.71 4.38 1.31
C THR A 12 -3.17 4.05 1.00
N TYR A 13 -3.82 3.23 1.83
CA TYR A 13 -5.24 2.91 1.67
C TYR A 13 -6.13 4.16 1.77
N GLU A 14 -5.92 5.02 2.78
CA GLU A 14 -6.72 6.23 2.97
C GLU A 14 -6.53 7.24 1.83
N GLN A 15 -5.30 7.39 1.33
CA GLN A 15 -5.02 8.24 0.17
C GLN A 15 -5.68 7.69 -1.09
N PHE A 16 -5.54 6.39 -1.35
CA PHE A 16 -6.16 5.73 -2.49
C PHE A 16 -7.69 5.84 -2.47
N GLN A 17 -8.30 5.59 -1.31
CA GLN A 17 -9.74 5.73 -1.13
C GLN A 17 -10.22 7.16 -1.42
N LYS A 18 -9.49 8.18 -0.98
CA LYS A 18 -9.84 9.59 -1.27
C LYS A 18 -9.80 9.88 -2.77
N ILE A 19 -8.78 9.40 -3.49
CA ILE A 19 -8.66 9.58 -4.94
C ILE A 19 -9.86 8.95 -5.65
N CYS A 20 -10.14 7.67 -5.38
CA CYS A 20 -11.29 6.99 -5.98
C CYS A 20 -12.62 7.69 -5.69
N ASN A 21 -12.82 8.17 -4.45
CA ASN A 21 -14.04 8.87 -4.09
C ASN A 21 -14.17 10.21 -4.82
N ASN A 22 -13.09 10.96 -4.98
CA ASN A 22 -13.08 12.23 -5.71
C ASN A 22 -13.43 12.03 -7.19
N ASP A 23 -12.91 10.94 -7.78
CA ASP A 23 -13.13 10.62 -9.19
C ASP A 23 -14.43 9.80 -9.42
N SER A 24 -15.20 9.56 -8.35
CA SER A 24 -16.42 8.72 -8.37
C SER A 24 -16.18 7.31 -8.95
N GLN A 25 -14.98 6.77 -8.72
CA GLN A 25 -14.56 5.46 -9.21
C GLN A 25 -14.66 4.37 -8.14
N CYS A 26 -14.87 3.14 -8.58
CA CYS A 26 -14.82 1.97 -7.71
C CYS A 26 -13.36 1.58 -7.44
N MET A 27 -12.96 1.55 -6.16
CA MET A 27 -11.60 1.16 -5.74
C MET A 27 -11.11 -0.15 -6.37
N SER A 28 -12.00 -1.14 -6.50
CA SER A 28 -11.63 -2.45 -7.05
C SER A 28 -11.38 -2.42 -8.57
N GLU A 29 -12.02 -1.50 -9.28
CA GLU A 29 -11.79 -1.29 -10.72
C GLU A 29 -10.51 -0.48 -10.91
N SER A 30 -10.35 0.61 -10.15
CA SER A 30 -9.14 1.44 -10.18
C SER A 30 -7.87 0.62 -9.86
N ILE A 31 -7.90 -0.29 -8.87
CA ILE A 31 -6.73 -1.18 -8.61
C ILE A 31 -6.43 -2.09 -9.80
N ARG A 32 -7.46 -2.64 -10.47
CA ARG A 32 -7.25 -3.52 -11.63
C ARG A 32 -6.66 -2.75 -12.81
N GLU A 33 -7.11 -1.52 -13.03
CA GLU A 33 -6.58 -0.64 -14.06
C GLU A 33 -5.13 -0.25 -13.79
N LEU A 34 -4.80 0.11 -12.54
CA LEU A 34 -3.42 0.43 -12.15
C LEU A 34 -2.47 -0.75 -12.34
N ILE A 35 -2.88 -1.96 -11.94
CA ILE A 35 -2.09 -3.17 -12.15
C ILE A 35 -1.90 -3.44 -13.66
N LYS A 36 -2.95 -3.22 -14.46
CA LYS A 36 -2.85 -3.40 -15.91
C LYS A 36 -1.87 -2.41 -16.53
N MET A 37 -1.96 -1.13 -16.17
CA MET A 37 -1.04 -0.10 -16.63
C MET A 37 0.41 -0.40 -16.28
N ASP A 38 0.67 -0.90 -15.07
CA ASP A 38 2.01 -1.30 -14.62
C ASP A 38 2.56 -2.48 -15.43
N ILE A 39 1.73 -3.48 -15.72
CA ILE A 39 2.09 -4.60 -16.59
C ILE A 39 2.38 -4.13 -18.02
N ASP A 40 1.49 -3.31 -18.59
CA ASP A 40 1.63 -2.79 -19.95
C ASP A 40 2.93 -1.95 -20.07
N ALA A 41 3.22 -1.10 -19.07
CA ALA A 41 4.46 -0.31 -19.02
C ALA A 41 5.71 -1.19 -18.90
N TYR A 42 5.65 -2.24 -18.07
CA TYR A 42 6.74 -3.21 -17.94
C TYR A 42 7.03 -3.93 -19.25
N ASP A 43 5.99 -4.38 -19.97
CA ASP A 43 6.11 -5.05 -21.26
C ASP A 43 6.68 -4.12 -22.35
N GLU A 44 6.39 -2.81 -22.26
CA GLU A 44 6.95 -1.78 -23.14
C GLU A 44 8.38 -1.35 -22.77
N GLY A 45 8.95 -1.88 -21.68
CA GLY A 45 10.29 -1.53 -21.20
C GLY A 45 10.37 -0.15 -20.54
N LEU A 46 9.23 0.41 -20.14
CA LEU A 46 9.12 1.65 -19.37
C LEU A 46 9.09 1.28 -17.88
N GLU A 47 10.24 1.02 -17.28
CA GLU A 47 10.29 0.80 -15.83
C GLU A 47 9.86 2.07 -15.10
N MET A 48 8.74 2.02 -14.37
CA MET A 48 8.40 3.08 -13.41
C MET A 48 9.46 3.06 -12.29
N GLU A 49 10.27 4.11 -12.20
CA GLU A 49 11.36 4.22 -11.24
C GLU A 49 10.85 3.94 -9.82
N LYS A 50 11.44 2.92 -9.17
CA LYS A 50 11.25 2.67 -7.73
C LYS A 50 11.96 3.77 -6.95
N GLU A 51 11.28 4.87 -6.68
CA GLU A 51 11.72 5.74 -5.59
C GLU A 51 11.37 5.05 -4.26
N LEU A 52 12.30 4.21 -3.78
CA LEU A 52 12.30 3.71 -2.40
C LEU A 52 12.50 4.93 -1.49
N THR A 53 11.43 5.54 -1.00
CA THR A 53 11.54 6.42 0.15
C THR A 53 11.93 5.57 1.36
N GLU A 54 13.09 5.89 1.92
CA GLU A 54 13.78 5.14 2.97
C GLU A 54 12.85 4.78 4.13
N SER A 55 12.89 3.50 4.51
CA SER A 55 12.42 3.02 5.80
C SER A 55 13.18 3.72 6.92
N THR A 56 12.62 4.78 7.49
CA THR A 56 13.06 5.32 8.78
C THR A 56 11.95 5.19 9.80
N GLY A 57 12.15 4.27 10.74
CA GLY A 57 11.34 4.19 11.95
C GLY A 57 11.24 2.77 12.49
N ASN A 58 12.33 2.24 13.03
CA ASN A 58 12.22 1.22 14.07
C ASN A 58 11.44 1.86 15.24
N PRO A 59 10.25 1.38 15.66
CA PRO A 59 9.75 1.75 16.97
C PRO A 59 10.48 0.86 17.99
N SER A 60 11.37 1.46 18.78
CA SER A 60 11.91 0.85 19.99
C SER A 60 10.75 0.29 20.82
N ARG A 61 10.75 -1.04 20.99
CA ARG A 61 9.83 -1.78 21.84
C ARG A 61 9.86 -1.19 23.26
N PRO A 62 8.74 -0.72 23.83
CA PRO A 62 8.71 -0.40 25.25
C PRO A 62 8.85 -1.72 26.02
N GLU A 63 9.92 -1.86 26.81
CA GLU A 63 10.05 -2.96 27.76
C GLU A 63 8.92 -2.83 28.80
N ALA A 64 8.04 -3.82 28.83
CA ALA A 64 7.00 -3.91 29.85
C ALA A 64 7.66 -4.11 31.22
N LYS A 65 7.56 -3.10 32.10
CA LYS A 65 7.91 -3.25 33.51
C LYS A 65 6.98 -4.31 34.12
N VAL A 66 7.53 -5.49 34.42
CA VAL A 66 6.86 -6.50 35.22
C VAL A 66 6.73 -5.97 36.64
N VAL A 67 5.57 -5.44 36.99
CA VAL A 67 5.21 -5.17 38.38
C VAL A 67 4.87 -6.51 39.03
N ARG A 68 5.80 -7.07 39.82
CA ARG A 68 5.48 -8.15 40.76
C ARG A 68 4.85 -7.52 42.00
N ILE A 69 3.60 -7.85 42.25
CA ILE A 69 2.95 -7.62 43.54
C ILE A 69 3.35 -8.80 44.43
N SER A 70 3.92 -8.51 45.59
CA SER A 70 4.14 -9.45 46.70
C SER A 70 3.77 -8.73 47.99
#